data_AF-A0A2J6QLA3-F1
#
_entry.id   AF-A0A2J6QLA3-F1
#
_cell.length_a   1.000
_cell.length_b   1.000
_cell.length_c   1.000
_cell.angle_alpha   90.00
_cell.angle_beta   90.00
_cell.angle_gamma   90.00
#
_symmetry.space_group_name_H-M   'P 1'
#
loop_
_entity.id
_entity.type
_entity.pdbx_description
1 polymer ?
#
loop_
_entity_poly.entity_id
_entity_poly.type
_entity_poly.pdbx_seq_one_letter_code
_entity_poly.pdbx_strand_id
1 'polypeptide(L)'
;MGTNEPAEPNNPTFQSFETSAAIIKRAGWKIRYPQIVNIPDQASAQAFIKTLLRRDKRQNQGESRFRLLCIKVDDRSQIPKQQPTVETAAEAGWINSEFDSFIHKGTVGSAVLTETGDISLIVQTPDDNLPFFTLSMCEIHAEGRQRGSDWVCLFFIGPDIKLESLLRETAFPSDYGPLFPDFMFLPVCILKNEVEQVGRELKELKKHVLKGDDRLLSRDPADLDRVKNELFGLGKTHLKLRDRWLFAKGLAENLVKCFGEIARLQGNDIGGSSSSRSKTTYSKILMQRVETQIAMSDILQLDLDAIPPKIKQQHKTIDTKLSIMVRSFYIQNGASNEL
;
A
#
# COMPACT_ATOMS: atom_id res chain seq x y z
N MET A 1 26.40 -1.90 34.53
CA MET A 1 25.86 -0.87 33.62
C MET A 1 26.08 -1.39 32.21
N GLY A 2 25.07 -2.06 31.65
CA GLY A 2 25.13 -2.53 30.26
C GLY A 2 24.78 -1.37 29.35
N THR A 3 25.73 -0.93 28.54
CA THR A 3 25.49 0.01 27.45
C THR A 3 24.60 -0.69 26.44
N ASN A 4 23.32 -0.31 26.42
CA ASN A 4 22.45 -0.57 25.28
C ASN A 4 22.98 0.28 24.12
N GLU A 5 23.94 -0.26 23.37
CA GLU A 5 24.20 0.22 22.02
C GLU A 5 22.91 0.02 21.22
N PRO A 6 22.38 1.07 20.57
CA PRO A 6 21.29 0.89 19.62
C PRO A 6 21.81 -0.01 18.50
N ALA A 7 21.10 -1.09 18.21
CA ALA A 7 21.42 -1.98 17.09
C ALA A 7 21.64 -1.13 15.83
N GLU A 8 22.78 -1.31 15.16
CA GLU A 8 23.05 -0.64 13.90
C GLU A 8 21.87 -0.91 12.94
N PRO A 9 21.30 0.13 12.30
CA PRO A 9 20.24 -0.09 11.32
C PRO A 9 20.79 -0.98 10.22
N ASN A 10 20.12 -2.09 9.90
CA ASN A 10 20.61 -2.97 8.83
C ASN A 10 20.68 -2.18 7.53
N ASN A 11 21.74 -2.43 6.76
CA ASN A 11 21.87 -1.87 5.44
C ASN A 11 20.68 -2.29 4.55
N PRO A 12 20.23 -1.41 3.63
CA PRO A 12 19.17 -1.73 2.69
C PRO A 12 19.55 -2.98 1.88
N THR A 13 18.55 -3.83 1.60
CA THR A 13 18.74 -5.00 0.74
C THR A 13 18.05 -4.80 -0.59
N PHE A 14 18.68 -5.25 -1.67
CA PHE A 14 18.21 -5.04 -3.04
C PHE A 14 17.77 -6.37 -3.64
N GLN A 15 16.62 -6.38 -4.29
CA GLN A 15 16.07 -7.54 -4.98
C GLN A 15 15.52 -7.13 -6.34
N SER A 16 15.65 -7.98 -7.35
CA SER A 16 15.01 -7.77 -8.65
C SER A 16 14.06 -8.90 -9.01
N PHE A 17 13.07 -8.54 -9.82
CA PHE A 17 12.17 -9.48 -10.46
C PHE A 17 11.96 -9.07 -11.91
N GLU A 18 12.08 -10.03 -12.82
CA GLU A 18 11.87 -9.80 -14.25
C GLU A 18 10.95 -10.87 -14.85
N THR A 19 10.02 -10.45 -15.70
CA THR A 19 9.13 -11.35 -16.44
C THR A 19 8.61 -10.68 -17.72
N SER A 20 7.68 -11.35 -18.40
CA SER A 20 6.97 -10.82 -19.57
C SER A 20 5.57 -11.41 -19.64
N ALA A 21 4.68 -10.75 -20.39
CA ALA A 21 3.35 -11.30 -20.65
C ALA A 21 3.41 -12.67 -21.34
N ALA A 22 4.38 -12.87 -22.24
CA ALA A 22 4.58 -14.15 -22.92
C ALA A 22 5.04 -15.28 -21.96
N ILE A 23 5.90 -15.00 -20.99
CA ILE A 23 6.29 -15.96 -19.94
C ILE A 23 5.06 -16.33 -19.09
N ILE A 24 4.31 -15.33 -18.64
CA ILE A 24 3.12 -15.52 -17.80
C ILE A 24 2.04 -16.32 -18.54
N LYS A 25 1.79 -16.00 -19.82
CA LYS A 25 0.84 -16.71 -20.67
C LYS A 25 1.19 -18.18 -20.83
N ARG A 26 2.48 -18.51 -21.05
CA ARG A 26 2.96 -19.90 -21.10
C ARG A 26 2.82 -20.64 -19.76
N ALA A 27 2.92 -19.92 -18.65
CA ALA A 27 2.67 -20.45 -17.31
C ALA A 27 1.17 -20.55 -16.96
N GLY A 28 0.26 -20.33 -17.92
CA GLY A 28 -1.18 -20.39 -17.70
C GLY A 28 -1.72 -19.18 -16.91
N TRP A 29 -1.16 -18.00 -17.17
CA TRP A 29 -1.52 -16.74 -16.51
C TRP A 29 -1.32 -16.74 -14.99
N LYS A 30 -0.27 -17.42 -14.51
CA LYS A 30 0.06 -17.52 -13.08
C LYS A 30 1.56 -17.37 -12.84
N ILE A 31 1.93 -16.61 -11.82
CA ILE A 31 3.31 -16.52 -11.32
C ILE A 31 3.43 -17.45 -10.11
N ARG A 32 3.71 -18.74 -10.35
CA ARG A 32 3.79 -19.73 -9.25
C ARG A 32 5.07 -19.59 -8.45
N TYR A 33 6.18 -19.31 -9.12
CA TYR A 33 7.51 -19.22 -8.50
C TYR A 33 8.22 -17.98 -9.04
N PRO A 34 7.96 -16.78 -8.46
CA PRO A 34 8.63 -15.58 -8.92
C PRO A 34 10.13 -15.75 -8.72
N GLN A 35 10.89 -15.61 -9.79
CA GLN A 35 12.35 -15.69 -9.77
C GLN A 35 12.89 -14.36 -9.25
N ILE A 36 12.92 -14.21 -7.92
CA ILE A 36 13.46 -13.02 -7.26
C ILE A 36 14.97 -13.23 -7.10
N VAL A 37 15.74 -12.29 -7.61
CA VAL A 37 17.21 -12.31 -7.56
C VAL A 37 17.68 -11.29 -6.53
N ASN A 38 18.52 -11.71 -5.58
CA ASN A 38 19.16 -10.78 -4.66
C ASN A 38 20.27 -10.02 -5.40
N ILE A 39 20.27 -8.70 -5.25
CA ILE A 39 21.29 -7.81 -5.80
C ILE A 39 22.26 -7.46 -4.66
N PRO A 40 23.58 -7.62 -4.85
CA PRO A 40 24.54 -7.58 -3.76
C PRO A 40 24.72 -6.17 -3.17
N ASP A 41 24.62 -5.13 -4.00
CA ASP A 41 24.91 -3.76 -3.61
C ASP A 41 24.16 -2.72 -4.44
N GLN A 42 24.22 -1.47 -4.00
CA GLN A 42 23.57 -0.33 -4.65
C GLN A 42 24.09 -0.09 -6.08
N ALA A 43 25.38 -0.31 -6.33
CA ALA A 43 25.96 -0.13 -7.66
C ALA A 43 25.38 -1.13 -8.67
N SER A 44 25.18 -2.37 -8.24
CA SER A 44 24.54 -3.44 -9.01
C SER A 44 23.05 -3.15 -9.23
N ALA A 45 22.37 -2.52 -8.26
CA ALA A 45 20.99 -2.06 -8.41
C ALA A 45 20.87 -0.93 -9.45
N GLN A 46 21.79 0.03 -9.43
CA GLN A 46 21.89 1.08 -10.44
C GLN A 46 22.21 0.51 -11.83
N ALA A 47 23.13 -0.46 -11.91
CA ALA A 47 23.45 -1.15 -13.17
C ALA A 47 22.24 -1.92 -13.72
N PHE A 48 21.45 -2.54 -12.85
CA PHE A 48 20.19 -3.19 -13.22
C PHE A 48 19.24 -2.17 -13.85
N ILE A 49 18.98 -1.01 -13.21
CA ILE A 49 18.12 0.04 -13.77
C ILE A 49 18.61 0.50 -15.16
N LYS A 50 19.92 0.77 -15.28
CA LYS A 50 20.54 1.27 -16.54
C LYS A 50 20.55 0.26 -17.69
N THR A 51 20.29 -1.02 -17.41
CA THR A 51 20.28 -2.05 -18.45
C THR A 51 19.05 -1.86 -19.36
N LEU A 52 19.26 -1.81 -20.67
CA LEU A 52 18.17 -1.64 -21.64
C LEU A 52 17.18 -2.81 -21.63
N LEU A 53 15.89 -2.49 -21.80
CA LEU A 53 14.77 -3.43 -21.94
C LEU A 53 14.76 -4.13 -23.31
N ARG A 54 15.82 -4.88 -23.65
CA ARG A 54 15.89 -5.59 -24.94
C ARG A 54 14.84 -6.71 -25.00
N ARG A 55 13.90 -6.65 -25.95
CA ARG A 55 12.95 -7.74 -26.17
C ARG A 55 13.61 -8.90 -26.93
N ASP A 56 13.77 -10.05 -26.26
CA ASP A 56 14.27 -11.29 -26.88
C ASP A 56 13.16 -12.36 -27.00
N LYS A 57 12.71 -12.61 -28.24
CA LYS A 57 11.71 -13.64 -28.54
C LYS A 57 12.17 -15.06 -28.17
N ARG A 58 13.47 -15.35 -28.22
CA ARG A 58 14.04 -16.68 -27.87
C ARG A 58 13.91 -16.97 -26.38
N GLN A 59 13.95 -15.91 -25.56
CA GLN A 59 13.76 -15.97 -24.11
C GLN A 59 12.31 -15.70 -23.69
N ASN A 60 11.37 -15.63 -24.63
CA ASN A 60 9.96 -15.27 -24.39
C ASN A 60 9.76 -13.87 -23.82
N GLN A 61 10.67 -12.94 -24.09
CA GLN A 61 10.58 -11.53 -23.69
C GLN A 61 10.07 -10.64 -24.82
N GLY A 62 9.38 -11.22 -25.81
CA GLY A 62 8.94 -10.55 -27.02
C GLY A 62 7.68 -9.70 -26.88
N GLU A 63 6.98 -9.77 -25.75
CA GLU A 63 5.68 -9.12 -25.51
C GLU A 63 5.62 -8.62 -24.06
N SER A 64 5.37 -7.31 -23.89
CA SER A 64 5.24 -6.57 -22.62
C SER A 64 6.15 -7.09 -21.51
N ARG A 65 7.39 -6.58 -21.42
CA ARG A 65 8.32 -6.92 -20.33
C ARG A 65 7.91 -6.21 -19.04
N PHE A 66 8.24 -6.84 -17.91
CA PHE A 66 8.15 -6.22 -16.60
C PHE A 66 9.46 -6.37 -15.86
N ARG A 67 9.98 -5.26 -15.33
CA ARG A 67 11.17 -5.24 -14.49
C ARG A 67 10.86 -4.49 -13.21
N LEU A 68 11.17 -5.11 -12.08
CA LEU A 68 10.94 -4.56 -10.77
C LEU A 68 12.25 -4.57 -10.00
N LEU A 69 12.64 -3.42 -9.46
CA LEU A 69 13.67 -3.28 -8.44
C LEU A 69 12.97 -3.04 -7.10
N CYS A 70 13.20 -3.95 -6.15
CA CYS A 70 12.72 -3.85 -4.80
C CYS A 70 13.87 -3.48 -3.86
N ILE A 71 13.67 -2.45 -3.06
CA ILE A 71 14.63 -1.99 -2.05
C ILE A 71 13.96 -2.15 -0.70
N LYS A 72 14.43 -3.11 0.07
CA LYS A 72 13.91 -3.40 1.39
C LYS A 72 14.71 -2.64 2.44
N VAL A 73 14.00 -1.84 3.23
CA VAL A 73 14.53 -0.97 4.28
C VAL A 73 13.87 -1.30 5.61
N ASP A 74 14.60 -1.14 6.71
CA ASP A 74 14.05 -1.42 8.04
C ASP A 74 13.16 -0.28 8.53
N ASP A 75 13.51 0.96 8.17
CA ASP A 75 12.82 2.17 8.62
C ASP A 75 12.56 3.12 7.44
N ARG A 76 11.39 3.78 7.44
CA ARG A 76 10.97 4.69 6.37
C ARG A 76 11.95 5.84 6.16
N SER A 77 12.62 6.32 7.21
CA SER A 77 13.64 7.37 7.14
C SER A 77 14.87 6.98 6.30
N GLN A 78 15.00 5.69 5.94
CA GLN A 78 16.04 5.22 5.03
C GLN A 78 15.68 5.42 3.54
N ILE A 79 14.42 5.62 3.18
CA ILE A 79 13.99 5.78 1.79
C ILE A 79 14.69 7.00 1.14
N PRO A 80 14.68 8.22 1.73
CA PRO A 80 15.38 9.36 1.15
C PRO A 80 16.91 9.17 1.07
N LYS A 81 17.49 8.26 1.87
CA LYS A 81 18.93 7.93 1.80
C LYS A 81 19.29 7.13 0.56
N GLN A 82 18.30 6.58 -0.17
CA GLN A 82 18.49 5.86 -1.42
C GLN A 82 18.54 6.80 -2.65
N GLN A 83 18.79 8.10 -2.43
CA GLN A 83 18.80 9.12 -3.47
C GLN A 83 19.62 8.75 -4.71
N PRO A 84 20.83 8.16 -4.63
CA PRO A 84 21.57 7.82 -5.85
C PRO A 84 20.87 6.76 -6.72
N THR A 85 20.06 5.89 -6.11
CA THR A 85 19.25 4.91 -6.84
C THR A 85 18.01 5.55 -7.44
N VAL A 86 17.39 6.49 -6.72
CA VAL A 86 16.25 7.30 -7.20
C VAL A 86 16.68 8.15 -8.40
N GLU A 87 17.82 8.85 -8.33
CA GLU A 87 18.38 9.62 -9.44
C GLU A 87 18.65 8.74 -10.66
N THR A 88 19.26 7.57 -10.46
CA THR A 88 19.48 6.61 -11.56
C THR A 88 18.15 6.13 -12.17
N ALA A 89 17.11 5.93 -11.36
CA ALA A 89 15.78 5.57 -11.84
C ALA A 89 15.14 6.71 -12.63
N ALA A 90 15.30 7.96 -12.21
CA ALA A 90 14.80 9.12 -12.93
C ALA A 90 15.49 9.28 -14.29
N GLU A 91 16.83 9.17 -14.32
CA GLU A 91 17.62 9.21 -15.57
C GLU A 91 17.21 8.12 -16.56
N ALA A 92 16.82 6.94 -16.05
CA ALA A 92 16.37 5.82 -16.87
C ALA A 92 14.87 5.84 -17.20
N GLY A 93 14.12 6.86 -16.76
CA GLY A 93 12.67 6.98 -16.98
C GLY A 93 11.82 5.97 -16.19
N TRP A 94 12.35 5.40 -15.10
CA TRP A 94 11.60 4.50 -14.22
C TRP A 94 10.68 5.22 -13.24
N ILE A 95 10.93 6.51 -13.02
CA ILE A 95 10.17 7.39 -12.14
C ILE A 95 10.07 8.77 -12.78
N ASN A 96 9.06 9.54 -12.38
CA ASN A 96 8.90 10.95 -12.73
C ASN A 96 9.31 11.88 -11.57
N SER A 97 9.30 13.19 -11.82
CA SER A 97 9.60 14.23 -10.82
C SER A 97 8.67 14.19 -9.61
N GLU A 98 7.41 13.84 -9.83
CA GLU A 98 6.39 13.78 -8.80
C GLU A 98 6.71 12.68 -7.78
N PHE A 99 7.22 11.54 -8.23
CA PHE A 99 7.66 10.47 -7.34
C PHE A 99 8.82 10.91 -6.44
N ASP A 100 9.81 11.60 -7.00
CA ASP A 100 10.92 12.17 -6.24
C ASP A 100 10.42 13.18 -5.19
N SER A 101 9.46 14.03 -5.58
CA SER A 101 8.77 14.93 -4.66
C SER A 101 7.99 14.20 -3.56
N PHE A 102 7.38 13.04 -3.84
CA PHE A 102 6.66 12.24 -2.84
C PHE A 102 7.61 11.70 -1.76
N ILE A 103 8.77 11.20 -2.17
CA ILE A 103 9.81 10.71 -1.24
C ILE A 103 10.31 11.85 -0.35
N HIS A 104 10.69 12.98 -0.93
CA HIS A 104 11.31 14.08 -0.18
C HIS A 104 10.36 14.84 0.73
N LYS A 105 9.12 15.08 0.27
CA LYS A 105 8.10 15.81 1.06
C LYS A 105 7.35 14.92 2.04
N GLY A 106 7.54 13.59 1.96
CA GLY A 106 6.76 12.63 2.75
C GLY A 106 5.28 12.62 2.35
N THR A 107 4.96 12.94 1.08
CA THR A 107 3.57 12.94 0.60
C THR A 107 3.01 11.53 0.66
N VAL A 108 1.83 11.36 1.26
CA VAL A 108 1.14 10.07 1.40
C VAL A 108 -0.04 10.00 0.43
N GLY A 109 -0.42 8.80 0.00
CA GLY A 109 -1.50 8.60 -0.95
C GLY A 109 -1.03 7.94 -2.25
N SER A 110 -1.82 8.11 -3.30
CA SER A 110 -1.49 7.62 -4.64
C SER A 110 -1.88 8.63 -5.70
N ALA A 111 -1.20 8.59 -6.84
CA ALA A 111 -1.48 9.46 -7.99
C ALA A 111 -1.26 8.70 -9.30
N VAL A 112 -2.08 9.01 -10.30
CA VAL A 112 -1.87 8.60 -11.69
C VAL A 112 -1.45 9.81 -12.49
N LEU A 113 -0.38 9.67 -13.25
CA LEU A 113 0.18 10.72 -14.09
C LEU A 113 0.26 10.22 -15.52
N THR A 114 -0.05 11.12 -16.46
CA THR A 114 0.00 10.87 -17.89
C THR A 114 0.89 11.95 -18.52
N GLU A 115 2.19 11.74 -18.41
CA GLU A 115 3.21 12.65 -18.96
C GLU A 115 3.71 12.09 -20.29
N THR A 116 3.85 12.94 -21.31
CA THR A 116 4.41 12.57 -22.62
C THR A 116 3.76 11.38 -23.35
N GLY A 117 2.59 10.93 -22.90
CA GLY A 117 1.89 9.75 -23.44
C GLY A 117 2.14 8.46 -22.64
N ASP A 118 3.04 8.50 -21.65
CA ASP A 118 3.33 7.39 -20.74
C ASP A 118 2.45 7.46 -19.48
N ILE A 119 2.08 6.30 -18.96
CA ILE A 119 1.30 6.19 -17.73
C ILE A 119 2.24 5.88 -16.56
N SER A 120 2.09 6.65 -15.48
CA SER A 120 2.79 6.42 -14.22
C SER A 120 1.82 6.35 -13.05
N LEU A 121 1.97 5.34 -12.20
CA LEU A 121 1.26 5.20 -10.94
C LEU A 121 2.26 5.32 -9.78
N ILE A 122 1.99 6.27 -8.89
CA ILE A 122 2.75 6.49 -7.66
C ILE A 122 1.88 6.08 -6.48
N VAL A 123 2.47 5.42 -5.49
CA VAL A 123 1.80 5.03 -4.25
C VAL A 123 2.76 5.17 -3.07
N GLN A 124 2.35 5.81 -1.99
CA GLN A 124 3.09 5.94 -0.74
C GLN A 124 2.16 5.81 0.46
N THR A 125 2.45 4.85 1.32
CA THR A 125 1.65 4.57 2.52
C THR A 125 1.69 5.72 3.56
N PRO A 126 0.65 5.89 4.39
CA PRO A 126 0.65 6.85 5.51
C PRO A 126 1.74 6.58 6.54
N ASP A 127 2.21 7.61 7.26
CA ASP A 127 3.19 7.45 8.35
C ASP A 127 2.50 7.13 9.68
N ASP A 128 2.23 5.85 9.89
CA ASP A 128 1.38 5.37 10.98
C ASP A 128 1.99 4.21 11.80
N ASN A 129 3.27 3.91 11.60
CA ASN A 129 3.98 2.77 12.18
C ASN A 129 3.36 1.39 11.85
N LEU A 130 2.59 1.29 10.77
CA LEU A 130 2.18 0.01 10.19
C LEU A 130 3.13 -0.37 9.04
N PRO A 131 3.11 -1.62 8.55
CA PRO A 131 3.85 -2.03 7.36
C PRO A 131 3.77 -0.98 6.25
N PHE A 132 4.91 -0.52 5.76
CA PHE A 132 4.98 0.58 4.81
C PHE A 132 5.59 0.16 3.49
N PHE A 133 5.17 0.86 2.44
CA PHE A 133 5.81 0.81 1.14
C PHE A 133 5.67 2.15 0.40
N THR A 134 6.53 2.31 -0.61
CA THR A 134 6.48 3.36 -1.62
C THR A 134 6.76 2.72 -2.98
N LEU A 135 5.90 2.95 -3.97
CA LEU A 135 5.95 2.33 -5.29
C LEU A 135 5.83 3.40 -6.37
N SER A 136 6.67 3.30 -7.39
CA SER A 136 6.47 3.94 -8.68
C SER A 136 6.38 2.86 -9.75
N MET A 137 5.37 2.93 -10.58
CA MET A 137 5.18 2.01 -11.70
C MET A 137 4.93 2.80 -12.97
N CYS A 138 5.82 2.64 -13.94
CA CYS A 138 5.84 3.44 -15.16
C CYS A 138 5.77 2.54 -16.39
N GLU A 139 4.99 3.00 -17.36
CA GLU A 139 4.99 2.48 -18.72
C GLU A 139 6.21 3.01 -19.47
N ILE A 140 6.87 2.15 -20.23
CA ILE A 140 7.95 2.50 -21.14
C ILE A 140 7.59 1.98 -22.53
N HIS A 141 7.40 2.87 -23.49
CA HIS A 141 7.16 2.49 -24.87
C HIS A 141 8.34 1.69 -25.44
N ALA A 142 8.03 0.61 -26.16
CA ALA A 142 9.06 -0.19 -26.78
C ALA A 142 9.82 0.61 -27.85
N GLU A 143 11.15 0.49 -27.85
CA GLU A 143 11.98 1.17 -28.84
C GLU A 143 11.77 0.63 -30.27
N GLY A 144 11.77 1.55 -31.24
CA GLY A 144 11.83 1.24 -32.66
C GLY A 144 10.50 0.79 -33.27
N ARG A 145 10.51 -0.31 -34.05
CA ARG A 145 9.32 -0.82 -34.78
C ARG A 145 8.47 -1.78 -33.96
N GLN A 146 8.82 -2.01 -32.69
CA GLN A 146 8.08 -2.94 -31.83
C GLN A 146 6.83 -2.24 -31.27
N ARG A 147 5.69 -2.93 -31.29
CA ARG A 147 4.44 -2.41 -30.73
C ARG A 147 4.26 -2.80 -29.26
N GLY A 148 3.48 -2.00 -28.54
CA GLY A 148 3.12 -2.22 -27.13
C GLY A 148 4.21 -1.77 -26.16
N SER A 149 3.89 -1.80 -24.88
CA SER A 149 4.71 -1.15 -23.85
C SER A 149 5.31 -2.16 -22.89
N ASP A 150 6.51 -1.86 -22.43
CA ASP A 150 7.11 -2.51 -21.27
C ASP A 150 6.76 -1.72 -20.00
N TRP A 151 6.95 -2.34 -18.86
CA TRP A 151 6.62 -1.77 -17.56
C TRP A 151 7.81 -1.90 -16.62
N VAL A 152 8.07 -0.84 -15.86
CA VAL A 152 9.10 -0.83 -14.84
C VAL A 152 8.53 -0.42 -13.50
N CYS A 153 9.16 -0.88 -12.43
CA CYS A 153 8.70 -0.63 -11.08
C CYS A 153 9.88 -0.42 -10.13
N LEU A 154 9.89 0.71 -9.43
CA LEU A 154 10.76 0.96 -8.29
C LEU A 154 9.92 0.82 -7.01
N PHE A 155 10.30 -0.10 -6.13
CA PHE A 155 9.47 -0.50 -5.00
C PHE A 155 10.26 -0.54 -3.68
N PHE A 156 10.02 0.44 -2.82
CA PHE A 156 10.52 0.45 -1.45
C PHE A 156 9.54 -0.26 -0.53
N ILE A 157 10.04 -1.20 0.28
CA ILE A 157 9.20 -1.95 1.23
C ILE A 157 9.84 -2.02 2.61
N GLY A 158 8.99 -2.00 3.64
CA GLY A 158 9.38 -2.27 5.02
C GLY A 158 9.68 -3.75 5.29
N PRO A 159 10.15 -4.07 6.51
CA PRO A 159 10.60 -5.41 6.88
C PRO A 159 9.50 -6.48 6.79
N ASP A 160 8.26 -6.10 7.07
CA ASP A 160 7.11 -6.99 7.20
C ASP A 160 6.48 -7.40 5.86
N ILE A 161 6.81 -6.70 4.77
CA ILE A 161 6.27 -6.98 3.45
C ILE A 161 7.18 -7.98 2.73
N LYS A 162 6.56 -9.00 2.12
CA LYS A 162 7.25 -10.03 1.33
C LYS A 162 6.87 -9.89 -0.14
N LEU A 163 7.84 -9.51 -0.98
CA LEU A 163 7.65 -9.37 -2.43
C LEU A 163 7.11 -10.65 -3.08
N GLU A 164 7.61 -11.81 -2.65
CA GLU A 164 7.19 -13.12 -3.17
C GLU A 164 5.68 -13.37 -2.97
N SER A 165 5.13 -12.98 -1.82
CA SER A 165 3.69 -13.12 -1.53
C SER A 165 2.87 -12.24 -2.47
N LEU A 166 3.24 -10.97 -2.62
CA LEU A 166 2.56 -10.02 -3.51
C LEU A 166 2.51 -10.49 -4.98
N LEU A 167 3.57 -11.13 -5.46
CA LEU A 167 3.66 -11.62 -6.84
C LEU A 167 2.90 -12.94 -7.07
N ARG A 168 2.73 -13.78 -6.04
CA ARG A 168 2.11 -15.11 -6.15
C ARG A 168 0.60 -15.12 -5.94
N GLU A 169 0.10 -14.21 -5.10
CA GLU A 169 -1.24 -14.32 -4.50
C GLU A 169 -2.38 -14.34 -5.52
N THR A 170 -2.19 -13.76 -6.70
CA THR A 170 -3.27 -13.56 -7.65
C THR A 170 -2.92 -14.01 -9.06
N ALA A 171 -3.82 -14.75 -9.70
CA ALA A 171 -3.69 -15.08 -11.11
C ALA A 171 -3.67 -13.80 -11.95
N PHE A 172 -2.78 -13.74 -12.93
CA PHE A 172 -2.70 -12.64 -13.87
C PHE A 172 -3.97 -12.65 -14.75
N PRO A 173 -4.57 -11.49 -15.03
CA PRO A 173 -5.73 -11.40 -15.92
C PRO A 173 -5.39 -11.90 -17.34
N SER A 174 -6.29 -12.68 -17.93
CA SER A 174 -6.11 -13.28 -19.27
C SER A 174 -6.94 -12.59 -20.36
N ASP A 175 -7.67 -11.53 -20.01
CA ASP A 175 -8.72 -10.90 -20.82
C ASP A 175 -8.32 -9.54 -21.40
N TYR A 176 -7.03 -9.29 -21.61
CA TYR A 176 -6.55 -8.02 -22.15
C TYR A 176 -6.95 -7.75 -23.60
N GLY A 177 -7.21 -8.77 -24.42
CA GLY A 177 -7.49 -8.57 -25.86
C GLY A 177 -8.70 -7.62 -26.09
N PRO A 178 -8.54 -6.51 -26.84
CA PRO A 178 -7.47 -6.21 -27.80
C PRO A 178 -6.28 -5.40 -27.27
N LEU A 179 -6.29 -4.94 -26.02
CA LEU A 179 -5.20 -4.21 -25.38
C LEU A 179 -3.95 -5.08 -25.16
N PHE A 180 -2.80 -4.41 -25.05
CA PHE A 180 -1.57 -5.08 -24.65
C PHE A 180 -1.61 -5.37 -23.14
N PRO A 181 -1.15 -6.55 -22.70
CA PRO A 181 -1.05 -6.84 -21.27
C PRO A 181 -0.15 -5.81 -20.57
N ASP A 182 -0.63 -5.31 -19.43
CA ASP A 182 0.13 -4.50 -18.48
C ASP A 182 0.40 -5.28 -17.21
N PHE A 183 1.06 -4.64 -16.24
CA PHE A 183 1.44 -5.26 -14.97
C PHE A 183 0.70 -4.67 -13.77
N MET A 184 -0.46 -4.04 -13.99
CA MET A 184 -1.28 -3.45 -12.92
C MET A 184 -1.83 -4.48 -11.92
N PHE A 185 -1.66 -5.77 -12.19
CA PHE A 185 -1.95 -6.82 -11.21
C PHE A 185 -1.23 -6.58 -9.87
N LEU A 186 0.01 -6.06 -9.87
CA LEU A 186 0.78 -5.83 -8.65
C LEU A 186 0.13 -4.75 -7.77
N PRO A 187 -0.13 -3.52 -8.26
CA PRO A 187 -0.92 -2.53 -7.53
C PRO A 187 -2.29 -3.04 -7.04
N VAL A 188 -2.97 -3.89 -7.81
CA VAL A 188 -4.23 -4.51 -7.37
C VAL A 188 -4.02 -5.51 -6.22
N CYS A 189 -2.93 -6.28 -6.22
CA CYS A 189 -2.57 -7.15 -5.10
C CYS A 189 -2.23 -6.33 -3.85
N ILE A 190 -1.52 -5.22 -4.02
CA ILE A 190 -1.21 -4.28 -2.94
C ILE A 190 -2.50 -3.72 -2.34
N LEU A 191 -3.43 -3.23 -3.17
CA LEU A 191 -4.74 -2.73 -2.71
C LEU A 191 -5.49 -3.79 -1.89
N LYS A 192 -5.56 -5.02 -2.41
CA LYS A 192 -6.21 -6.13 -1.70
C LYS A 192 -5.59 -6.35 -0.32
N ASN A 193 -4.27 -6.38 -0.24
CA ASN A 193 -3.57 -6.62 1.03
C ASN A 193 -3.82 -5.50 2.04
N GLU A 194 -3.86 -4.23 1.60
CA GLU A 194 -4.19 -3.10 2.47
C GLU A 194 -5.63 -3.18 2.99
N VAL A 195 -6.61 -3.46 2.12
CA VAL A 195 -8.02 -3.60 2.54
C VAL A 195 -8.20 -4.77 3.52
N GLU A 196 -7.58 -5.91 3.24
CA GLU A 196 -7.63 -7.07 4.14
C GLU A 196 -6.92 -6.80 5.48
N GLN A 197 -5.80 -6.07 5.46
CA GLN A 197 -5.09 -5.68 6.68
C GLN A 197 -5.94 -4.76 7.55
N VAL A 198 -6.52 -3.71 6.99
CA VAL A 198 -7.45 -2.82 7.70
C VAL A 198 -8.60 -3.62 8.29
N GLY A 199 -9.19 -4.55 7.53
CA GLY A 199 -10.28 -5.40 8.01
C GLY A 199 -9.89 -6.30 9.19
N ARG A 200 -8.70 -6.92 9.15
CA ARG A 200 -8.19 -7.74 10.26
C ARG A 200 -7.95 -6.91 11.51
N GLU A 201 -7.26 -5.79 11.38
CA GLU A 201 -6.91 -4.93 12.52
C GLU A 201 -8.15 -4.24 13.12
N LEU A 202 -9.11 -3.83 12.30
CA LEU A 202 -10.39 -3.28 12.76
C LEU A 202 -11.20 -4.30 13.56
N LYS A 203 -11.19 -5.56 13.13
CA LYS A 203 -11.86 -6.65 13.88
C LYS A 203 -11.24 -6.83 15.27
N GLU A 204 -9.92 -6.78 15.38
CA GLU A 204 -9.24 -6.84 16.69
C GLU A 204 -9.51 -5.59 17.53
N LEU A 205 -9.49 -4.39 16.94
CA LEU A 205 -9.85 -3.15 17.62
C LEU A 205 -11.27 -3.22 18.19
N LYS A 206 -12.25 -3.69 17.40
CA LYS A 206 -13.64 -3.86 17.82
C LYS A 206 -13.77 -4.82 19.01
N LYS A 207 -13.02 -5.92 19.01
CA LYS A 207 -12.97 -6.85 20.16
C LYS A 207 -12.42 -6.17 21.42
N HIS A 208 -11.34 -5.38 21.29
CA HIS A 208 -10.76 -4.68 22.43
C HIS A 208 -11.70 -3.61 23.00
N VAL A 209 -12.38 -2.85 22.15
CA VAL A 209 -13.38 -1.86 22.59
C VAL A 209 -14.53 -2.55 23.34
N LEU A 210 -15.06 -3.66 22.82
CA LEU A 210 -16.15 -4.40 23.48
C LEU A 210 -15.72 -5.03 24.82
N LYS A 211 -14.51 -5.58 24.91
CA LYS A 211 -13.95 -6.08 26.19
C LYS A 211 -13.76 -4.96 27.22
N GLY A 212 -13.56 -3.73 26.77
CA GLY A 212 -13.47 -2.55 27.62
C GLY A 212 -14.76 -2.32 28.42
N ASP A 213 -15.93 -2.63 27.85
CA ASP A 213 -17.23 -2.46 28.52
C ASP A 213 -17.34 -3.30 29.80
N ASP A 214 -16.83 -4.54 29.78
CA ASP A 214 -16.87 -5.43 30.95
C ASP A 214 -16.00 -4.92 32.12
N ARG A 215 -14.89 -4.25 31.79
CA ARG A 215 -13.93 -3.70 32.77
C ARG A 215 -14.39 -2.41 33.42
N LEU A 216 -15.36 -1.72 32.81
CA LEU A 216 -15.96 -0.53 33.39
C LEU A 216 -16.69 -0.84 34.71
N LEU A 217 -16.92 -2.10 35.07
CA LEU A 217 -17.55 -2.50 36.34
C LEU A 217 -16.63 -2.36 37.57
N SER A 218 -15.32 -2.11 37.41
CA SER A 218 -14.39 -1.94 38.53
C SER A 218 -14.78 -0.77 39.44
N ARG A 219 -14.49 -0.93 40.74
CA ARG A 219 -14.65 0.09 41.79
C ARG A 219 -13.31 0.69 42.25
N ASP A 220 -12.20 0.24 41.68
CA ASP A 220 -10.87 0.75 41.99
C ASP A 220 -10.53 1.94 41.07
N PRO A 221 -10.19 3.13 41.62
CA PRO A 221 -9.72 4.27 40.84
C PRO A 221 -8.49 3.97 39.97
N ALA A 222 -7.55 3.16 40.46
CA ALA A 222 -6.32 2.84 39.73
C ALA A 222 -6.61 2.01 38.47
N ASP A 223 -7.57 1.07 38.57
CA ASP A 223 -8.06 0.31 37.42
C ASP A 223 -8.74 1.22 36.40
N LEU A 224 -9.52 2.21 36.84
CA LEU A 224 -10.21 3.15 35.95
C LEU A 224 -9.24 4.06 35.18
N ASP A 225 -8.17 4.52 35.82
CA ASP A 225 -7.09 5.27 35.15
C ASP A 225 -6.34 4.40 34.12
N ARG A 226 -6.10 3.12 34.44
CA ARG A 226 -5.53 2.17 33.48
C ARG A 226 -6.45 1.98 32.26
N VAL A 227 -7.75 1.78 32.48
CA VAL A 227 -8.73 1.66 31.39
C VAL A 227 -8.77 2.95 30.55
N LYS A 228 -8.67 4.13 31.18
CA LYS A 228 -8.61 5.42 30.45
C LYS A 228 -7.40 5.51 29.51
N ASN A 229 -6.23 5.06 29.96
CA ASN A 229 -5.03 5.00 29.12
C ASN A 229 -5.16 3.98 27.97
N GLU A 230 -5.75 2.82 28.25
CA GLU A 230 -6.06 1.82 27.22
C GLU A 230 -7.00 2.39 26.15
N LEU A 231 -8.07 3.09 26.54
CA LEU A 231 -9.00 3.74 25.61
C LEU A 231 -8.33 4.79 24.71
N PHE A 232 -7.40 5.57 25.26
CA PHE A 232 -6.62 6.51 24.47
C PHE A 232 -5.74 5.78 23.43
N GLY A 233 -5.15 4.65 23.80
CA GLY A 233 -4.43 3.76 22.87
C GLY A 233 -5.33 3.20 21.77
N LEU A 234 -6.57 2.80 22.10
CA LEU A 234 -7.56 2.36 21.12
C LEU A 234 -7.96 3.49 20.17
N GLY A 235 -8.11 4.73 20.67
CA GLY A 235 -8.36 5.91 19.86
C GLY A 235 -7.22 6.20 18.87
N LYS A 236 -5.96 6.10 19.30
CA LYS A 236 -4.81 6.22 18.40
C LYS A 236 -4.81 5.15 17.31
N THR A 237 -5.11 3.90 17.69
CA THR A 237 -5.19 2.78 16.74
C THR A 237 -6.31 3.00 15.72
N HIS A 238 -7.48 3.51 16.15
CA HIS A 238 -8.58 3.88 15.26
C HIS A 238 -8.15 4.92 14.21
N LEU A 239 -7.45 5.98 14.62
CA LEU A 239 -6.98 7.02 13.69
C LEU A 239 -6.04 6.46 12.63
N LYS A 240 -5.07 5.62 13.03
CA LYS A 240 -4.16 4.94 12.09
C LYS A 240 -4.91 4.08 11.08
N LEU A 241 -5.89 3.30 11.54
CA LEU A 241 -6.71 2.47 10.65
C LEU A 241 -7.59 3.29 9.71
N ARG A 242 -8.09 4.43 10.17
CA ARG A 242 -8.85 5.38 9.34
C ARG A 242 -7.97 5.95 8.23
N ASP A 243 -6.73 6.32 8.54
CA ASP A 243 -5.78 6.84 7.54
C ASP A 243 -5.41 5.76 6.52
N ARG A 244 -5.18 4.52 6.95
CA ARG A 244 -4.99 3.38 6.05
C ARG A 244 -6.20 3.08 5.17
N TRP A 245 -7.39 3.15 5.73
CA TRP A 245 -8.63 2.97 4.98
C TRP A 245 -8.80 4.05 3.91
N LEU A 246 -8.58 5.33 4.25
CA LEU A 246 -8.60 6.44 3.30
C LEU A 246 -7.56 6.26 2.19
N PHE A 247 -6.34 5.84 2.56
CA PHE A 247 -5.29 5.50 1.62
C PHE A 247 -5.71 4.39 0.64
N ALA A 248 -6.23 3.27 1.16
CA ALA A 248 -6.67 2.15 0.33
C ALA A 248 -7.82 2.56 -0.61
N LYS A 249 -8.76 3.37 -0.14
CA LYS A 249 -9.83 3.94 -0.96
C LYS A 249 -9.28 4.83 -2.08
N GLY A 250 -8.36 5.73 -1.75
CA GLY A 250 -7.68 6.59 -2.72
C GLY A 250 -6.89 5.80 -3.76
N LEU A 251 -6.22 4.71 -3.35
CA LEU A 251 -5.53 3.80 -4.27
C LEU A 251 -6.51 3.12 -5.23
N ALA A 252 -7.64 2.61 -4.72
CA ALA A 252 -8.67 1.98 -5.56
C ALA A 252 -9.22 2.94 -6.62
N GLU A 253 -9.56 4.17 -6.22
CA GLU A 253 -10.04 5.21 -7.14
C GLU A 253 -9.00 5.55 -8.20
N ASN A 254 -7.72 5.65 -7.82
CA ASN A 254 -6.63 5.90 -8.76
C ASN A 254 -6.35 4.72 -9.67
N LEU A 255 -6.52 3.48 -9.23
CA LEU A 255 -6.43 2.31 -10.11
C LEU A 255 -7.52 2.32 -11.18
N VAL A 256 -8.77 2.66 -10.82
CA VAL A 256 -9.85 2.82 -11.81
C VAL A 256 -9.51 3.91 -12.83
N LYS A 257 -8.97 5.05 -12.39
CA LYS A 257 -8.49 6.11 -13.30
C LYS A 257 -7.36 5.60 -14.20
N CYS A 258 -6.38 4.91 -13.64
CA CYS A 258 -5.24 4.33 -14.36
C CYS A 258 -5.72 3.37 -15.46
N PHE A 259 -6.67 2.49 -15.16
CA PHE A 259 -7.26 1.55 -16.12
C PHE A 259 -7.96 2.28 -17.27
N GLY A 260 -8.66 3.37 -16.96
CA GLY A 260 -9.28 4.25 -17.95
C GLY A 260 -8.25 4.87 -18.89
N GLU A 261 -7.13 5.37 -18.35
CA GLU A 261 -6.06 5.97 -19.14
C GLU A 261 -5.32 4.93 -20.00
N ILE A 262 -5.01 3.74 -19.47
CA ILE A 262 -4.42 2.63 -20.26
C ILE A 262 -5.30 2.30 -21.45
N ALA A 263 -6.60 2.09 -21.21
CA ALA A 263 -7.55 1.75 -22.27
C ALA A 263 -7.70 2.88 -23.30
N ARG A 264 -7.62 4.15 -22.87
CA ARG A 264 -7.70 5.33 -23.75
C ARG A 264 -6.46 5.45 -24.64
N LEU A 265 -5.27 5.36 -24.06
CA LEU A 265 -4.01 5.55 -24.78
C LEU A 265 -3.76 4.42 -25.77
N GLN A 266 -3.81 3.17 -25.31
CA GLN A 266 -3.63 2.01 -26.20
C GLN A 266 -4.79 1.86 -27.21
N GLY A 267 -6.00 2.29 -26.85
CA GLY A 267 -7.13 2.32 -27.77
C GLY A 267 -6.90 3.23 -28.97
N ASN A 268 -6.19 4.35 -28.78
CA ASN A 268 -5.80 5.25 -29.87
C ASN A 268 -4.72 4.60 -30.76
N ASP A 269 -3.78 3.85 -30.18
CA ASP A 269 -2.68 3.21 -30.92
C ASP A 269 -3.14 2.03 -31.79
N ILE A 270 -4.17 1.31 -31.34
CA ILE A 270 -4.72 0.13 -32.04
C ILE A 270 -5.72 0.54 -33.13
N GLY A 271 -6.32 1.74 -33.05
CA GLY A 271 -7.53 2.13 -33.77
C GLY A 271 -7.46 3.35 -34.68
N GLY A 272 -6.33 3.59 -35.37
CA GLY A 272 -6.25 4.64 -36.40
C GLY A 272 -7.31 4.47 -37.49
N SER A 273 -8.25 5.43 -37.58
CA SER A 273 -9.11 5.69 -38.75
C SER A 273 -10.25 4.70 -39.06
N SER A 274 -11.04 4.24 -38.07
CA SER A 274 -12.29 3.51 -38.37
C SER A 274 -13.47 4.02 -37.55
N SER A 275 -14.55 4.35 -38.26
CA SER A 275 -15.82 4.95 -37.85
C SER A 275 -16.72 4.08 -36.95
N SER A 276 -16.14 3.15 -36.18
CA SER A 276 -16.84 2.20 -35.32
C SER A 276 -16.41 2.40 -33.85
N ARG A 277 -17.13 3.27 -33.13
CA ARG A 277 -16.91 3.63 -31.71
C ARG A 277 -17.24 2.49 -30.73
N SER A 278 -16.64 1.31 -30.84
CA SER A 278 -16.57 0.42 -29.67
C SER A 278 -15.42 0.89 -28.81
N LYS A 279 -15.72 1.63 -27.73
CA LYS A 279 -14.72 2.08 -26.75
C LYS A 279 -13.96 0.85 -26.23
N THR A 280 -12.66 0.76 -26.54
CA THR A 280 -11.82 -0.32 -26.02
C THR A 280 -11.93 -0.33 -24.50
N THR A 281 -12.31 -1.47 -23.94
CA THR A 281 -12.55 -1.61 -22.51
C THR A 281 -11.35 -2.32 -21.88
N TYR A 282 -10.95 -1.87 -20.70
CA TYR A 282 -9.88 -2.49 -19.92
C TYR A 282 -10.25 -3.91 -19.43
N SER A 283 -9.27 -4.66 -18.92
CA SER A 283 -9.48 -5.99 -18.32
C SER A 283 -10.64 -5.96 -17.32
N LYS A 284 -11.68 -6.74 -17.60
CA LYS A 284 -12.85 -6.89 -16.71
C LYS A 284 -12.44 -7.60 -15.42
N ILE A 285 -11.49 -8.53 -15.49
CA ILE A 285 -10.98 -9.25 -14.32
C ILE A 285 -10.34 -8.27 -13.33
N LEU A 286 -9.47 -7.36 -13.79
CA LEU A 286 -8.84 -6.37 -12.89
C LEU A 286 -9.84 -5.33 -12.40
N MET A 287 -10.72 -4.84 -13.26
CA MET A 287 -11.81 -3.93 -12.87
C MET A 287 -12.64 -4.53 -11.74
N GLN A 288 -13.14 -5.76 -11.91
CA GLN A 288 -13.95 -6.46 -10.90
C GLN A 288 -13.21 -6.67 -9.58
N ARG A 289 -11.90 -6.94 -9.63
CA ARG A 289 -11.08 -7.07 -8.42
C ARG A 289 -11.01 -5.76 -7.65
N VAL A 290 -10.77 -4.64 -8.34
CA VAL A 290 -10.76 -3.32 -7.70
C VAL A 290 -12.15 -2.94 -7.18
N GLU A 291 -13.21 -3.16 -7.97
CA GLU A 291 -14.60 -2.94 -7.54
C GLU A 291 -14.96 -3.75 -6.29
N THR A 292 -14.49 -5.01 -6.20
CA THR A 292 -14.66 -5.84 -5.00
C THR A 292 -13.97 -5.21 -3.79
N GLN A 293 -12.74 -4.70 -3.95
CA GLN A 293 -12.03 -4.02 -2.86
C GLN A 293 -12.70 -2.71 -2.45
N ILE A 294 -13.28 -1.95 -3.39
CA ILE A 294 -14.10 -0.76 -3.09
C ILE A 294 -15.32 -1.15 -2.23
N ALA A 295 -16.08 -2.16 -2.66
CA ALA A 295 -17.25 -2.62 -1.92
C ALA A 295 -16.88 -3.12 -0.50
N MET A 296 -15.78 -3.85 -0.36
CA MET A 296 -15.26 -4.25 0.95
C MET A 296 -14.86 -3.03 1.80
N SER A 297 -14.19 -2.05 1.21
CA SER A 297 -13.80 -0.81 1.88
C SER A 297 -14.99 0.00 2.39
N ASP A 298 -16.10 0.05 1.63
CA ASP A 298 -17.32 0.72 2.06
C ASP A 298 -17.99 0.01 3.26
N ILE A 299 -17.90 -1.32 3.34
CA ILE A 299 -18.35 -2.08 4.52
C ILE A 299 -17.47 -1.74 5.73
N LEU A 300 -16.15 -1.67 5.55
CA LEU A 300 -15.21 -1.32 6.63
C LEU A 300 -15.43 0.10 7.16
N GLN A 301 -15.90 1.03 6.32
CA GLN A 301 -16.24 2.38 6.74
C GLN A 301 -17.29 2.38 7.85
N LEU A 302 -18.35 1.58 7.71
CA LEU A 302 -19.42 1.50 8.71
C LEU A 302 -18.89 1.02 10.07
N ASP A 303 -18.00 0.03 10.05
CA ASP A 303 -17.38 -0.48 11.27
C ASP A 303 -16.41 0.55 11.89
N LEU A 304 -15.63 1.26 11.06
CA LEU A 304 -14.73 2.33 11.51
C LEU A 304 -15.49 3.49 12.16
N ASP A 305 -16.62 3.90 11.60
CA ASP A 305 -17.43 5.01 12.11
C ASP A 305 -18.18 4.64 13.41
N ALA A 306 -18.40 3.35 13.68
CA ALA A 306 -19.05 2.86 14.90
C ALA A 306 -18.12 2.83 16.13
N ILE A 307 -16.79 2.92 15.96
CA ILE A 307 -15.82 2.82 17.06
C ILE A 307 -15.73 4.11 17.91
N PRO A 308 -15.55 5.32 17.34
CA PRO A 308 -15.38 6.53 18.14
C PRO A 308 -16.53 6.83 19.12
N PRO A 309 -17.82 6.66 18.76
CA PRO A 309 -18.92 6.87 19.69
C PRO A 309 -18.83 5.95 20.93
N LYS A 310 -18.42 4.69 20.74
CA LYS A 310 -18.24 3.73 21.84
C LYS A 310 -17.11 4.13 22.76
N ILE A 311 -15.94 4.47 22.20
CA ILE A 311 -14.79 4.95 22.99
C ILE A 311 -15.19 6.20 23.80
N LYS A 312 -15.91 7.15 23.17
CA LYS A 312 -16.40 8.37 23.84
C LYS A 312 -17.39 8.06 24.97
N GLN A 313 -18.29 7.12 24.77
CA GLN A 313 -19.23 6.68 25.80
C GLN A 313 -18.49 6.05 27.00
N GLN A 314 -17.50 5.18 26.73
CA GLN A 314 -16.69 4.56 27.77
C GLN A 314 -15.90 5.60 28.58
N HIS A 315 -15.27 6.58 27.92
CA HIS A 315 -14.61 7.70 28.59
C HIS A 315 -15.56 8.48 29.50
N LYS A 316 -16.75 8.85 29.02
CA LYS A 316 -17.75 9.59 29.81
C LYS A 316 -18.18 8.79 31.06
N THR A 317 -18.34 7.48 30.93
CA THR A 317 -18.68 6.60 32.06
C THR A 317 -17.57 6.59 33.10
N ILE A 318 -16.30 6.50 32.69
CA ILE A 318 -15.14 6.54 33.59
C ILE A 318 -15.07 7.87 34.32
N ASP A 319 -15.14 8.99 33.60
CA ASP A 319 -15.04 10.32 34.21
C ASP A 319 -16.19 10.57 35.20
N THR A 320 -17.40 10.06 34.90
CA THR A 320 -18.54 10.12 35.82
C THR A 320 -18.28 9.29 37.09
N LYS A 321 -17.76 8.07 36.96
CA LYS A 321 -17.44 7.21 38.10
C LYS A 321 -16.34 7.77 38.98
N LEU A 322 -15.26 8.26 38.38
CA LEU A 322 -14.18 8.92 39.11
C LEU A 322 -14.71 10.14 39.88
N SER A 323 -15.54 10.97 39.24
CA SER A 323 -16.17 12.13 39.88
C SER A 323 -17.05 11.74 41.08
N ILE A 324 -17.84 10.67 40.95
CA ILE A 324 -18.68 10.15 42.04
C ILE A 324 -17.79 9.65 43.20
N MET A 325 -16.74 8.87 42.91
CA MET A 325 -15.86 8.33 43.95
C MET A 325 -15.11 9.43 44.71
N VAL A 326 -14.60 10.44 43.99
CA VAL A 326 -13.96 11.61 44.60
C VAL A 326 -14.96 12.32 45.52
N ARG A 327 -16.20 12.56 45.04
CA ARG A 327 -17.25 13.20 45.85
C ARG A 327 -17.61 12.37 47.09
N SER A 328 -17.75 11.05 46.95
CA SER A 328 -18.03 10.15 48.08
C SER A 328 -16.90 10.15 49.12
N PHE A 329 -15.64 10.20 48.69
CA PHE A 329 -14.48 10.29 49.58
C PHE A 329 -14.48 11.60 50.37
N TYR A 330 -14.78 12.74 49.73
CA TYR A 330 -14.88 14.03 50.42
C TYR A 330 -16.04 14.09 51.41
N ILE A 331 -17.18 13.46 51.11
CA ILE A 331 -18.33 13.40 52.03
C ILE A 331 -18.02 12.54 53.26
N GLN A 332 -17.36 11.38 53.10
CA GLN A 332 -16.98 10.51 54.22
C GLN A 332 -15.91 11.13 55.13
N ASN A 333 -14.93 11.83 54.55
CA ASN A 333 -13.88 12.50 55.33
C ASN A 333 -14.31 13.86 55.88
N GLY A 334 -15.27 14.54 55.26
CA GLY A 334 -15.88 15.77 55.78
C GLY A 334 -16.76 15.51 57.01
N ALA A 335 -17.50 14.39 57.03
CA ALA A 335 -18.32 13.98 58.17
C ALA A 335 -17.50 13.46 59.38
N SER A 336 -16.22 13.16 59.19
CA SER A 336 -15.33 12.66 60.25
C SER A 336 -14.58 13.77 61.00
N ASN A 337 -14.69 15.03 60.56
CA ASN A 337 -14.06 16.20 61.20
C ASN A 337 -15.05 17.06 62.03
N GLU A 338 -16.29 16.60 62.23
CA GLU A 338 -17.31 17.27 63.05
C GLU A 338 -17.71 16.46 64.32
N LEU A 339 -16.84 15.58 64.82
CA LEU A 339 -17.04 14.88 66.10
C LEU A 339 -15.95 15.20 67.12
#